data_AF-A0A4C1TH40-F1
#
_entry.id   AF-A0A4C1TH40-F1
#
_cell.length_a   1.000
_cell.length_b   1.000
_cell.length_c   1.000
_cell.angle_alpha   90.00
_cell.angle_beta   90.00
_cell.angle_gamma   90.00
#
_symmetry.space_group_name_H-M   'P 1'
#
loop_
_entity.id
_entity.type
_entity.pdbx_description
1 polymer ?
#
loop_
_entity_poly.entity_id
_entity_poly.type
_entity_poly.pdbx_seq_one_letter_code
_entity_poly.pdbx_strand_id
1 'polypeptide(L)'
;MDTQHLPILITVGVVRHLLSRPMGQRMDWTAFQNSLETLNLRYPLETPKDVEEAAEILVDRIREAQRNAMASQPIKTSRRGNLPFHVREKMQQKRRLHKLWIRTRLT
;
A
#
# COMPACT_ATOMS: atom_id res chain seq x y z
N MET A 1 31.48 -20.97 38.97
CA MET A 1 31.42 -19.50 38.78
C MET A 1 30.51 -19.28 37.59
N ASP A 2 29.21 -19.26 37.84
CA ASP A 2 28.19 -19.23 36.79
C ASP A 2 27.84 -17.78 36.47
N THR A 3 28.39 -17.29 35.37
CA THR A 3 28.17 -15.93 34.89
C THR A 3 26.74 -15.83 34.36
N GLN A 4 25.83 -15.21 35.12
CA GLN A 4 24.48 -14.94 34.66
C GLN A 4 24.52 -13.85 33.58
N HIS A 5 24.32 -14.25 32.32
CA HIS A 5 24.21 -13.32 31.21
C HIS A 5 22.80 -12.75 31.15
N LEU A 6 22.60 -11.56 31.74
CA LEU A 6 21.38 -10.79 31.58
C LEU A 6 21.36 -10.15 30.19
N PRO A 7 20.35 -10.42 29.34
CA PRO A 7 20.25 -9.76 28.05
C PRO A 7 19.82 -8.31 28.23
N ILE A 8 20.63 -7.39 27.72
CA ILE A 8 20.31 -5.96 27.68
C ILE A 8 19.65 -5.67 26.34
N LEU A 9 18.39 -5.23 26.38
CA LEU A 9 17.65 -4.79 25.20
C LEU A 9 17.89 -3.29 24.99
N ILE A 10 18.68 -2.95 23.98
CA ILE A 10 18.92 -1.55 23.58
C ILE A 10 17.95 -1.21 22.45
N THR A 11 16.98 -0.33 22.71
CA THR A 11 16.10 0.20 21.67
C THR A 11 16.64 1.53 21.18
N VAL A 12 17.19 1.54 19.96
CA VAL A 12 17.55 2.79 19.28
C VAL A 12 16.26 3.43 18.78
N GLY A 13 15.96 4.62 19.29
CA GLY A 13 14.81 5.42 18.88
C GLY A 13 15.02 5.97 17.47
N VAL A 14 14.70 5.18 16.45
CA VAL A 14 14.59 5.71 15.09
C VAL A 14 13.29 6.51 15.06
N VAL A 15 13.41 7.82 14.85
CA VAL A 15 12.27 8.68 14.49
C VAL A 15 11.59 7.97 13.33
N ARG A 16 10.41 7.40 13.59
CA ARG A 16 9.54 6.92 12.53
C ARG A 16 9.09 8.19 11.83
N HIS A 17 9.89 8.66 10.86
CA HIS A 17 9.30 9.30 9.70
C HIS A 17 8.22 8.30 9.32
N LEU A 18 6.96 8.72 9.48
CA LEU A 18 5.84 8.01 8.92
C LEU A 18 6.18 7.97 7.43
N LEU A 19 6.91 6.95 6.98
CA LEU A 19 6.94 6.59 5.58
C LEU A 19 5.45 6.43 5.32
N SER A 20 4.89 7.42 4.63
CA SER A 20 3.50 7.40 4.20
C SER A 20 3.36 6.04 3.56
N ARG A 21 2.77 5.10 4.30
CA ARG A 21 2.53 3.75 3.83
C ARG A 21 1.92 3.98 2.46
N PRO A 22 2.49 3.44 1.36
CA PRO A 22 1.96 3.70 0.04
C PRO A 22 0.48 3.39 0.16
N MET A 23 -0.34 4.44 0.15
CA MET A 23 -1.76 4.28 0.41
C MET A 23 -2.19 3.41 -0.74
N GLY A 24 -2.60 2.16 -0.46
CA GLY A 24 -2.82 1.16 -1.48
C GLY A 24 -3.67 1.77 -2.58
N GLN A 25 -3.01 2.19 -3.65
CA GLN A 25 -3.59 3.11 -4.61
C GLN A 25 -4.47 2.22 -5.47
N ARG A 26 -5.75 2.29 -5.20
CA ARG A 26 -6.69 1.33 -5.77
C ARG A 26 -6.92 1.77 -7.20
N MET A 27 -6.46 0.94 -8.13
CA MET A 27 -6.58 1.18 -9.57
C MET A 27 -7.93 0.66 -10.05
N ASP A 28 -8.65 1.45 -10.82
CA ASP A 28 -9.79 0.96 -11.59
C ASP A 28 -9.30 0.23 -12.85
N TRP A 29 -9.17 -1.09 -12.74
CA TRP A 29 -8.71 -1.95 -13.83
C TRP A 29 -9.64 -1.90 -15.05
N THR A 30 -10.95 -1.69 -14.86
CA THR A 30 -11.89 -1.60 -15.97
C THR A 30 -11.72 -0.29 -16.76
N ALA A 31 -11.55 0.83 -16.05
CA ALA A 31 -11.25 2.11 -16.69
C ALA A 31 -9.88 2.10 -17.38
N PHE A 32 -8.88 1.46 -16.76
CA PHE A 32 -7.56 1.28 -17.36
C PHE A 32 -7.62 0.47 -18.67
N GLN A 33 -8.33 -0.66 -18.65
CA GLN A 33 -8.49 -1.51 -19.83
C GLN A 33 -9.20 -0.78 -20.97
N ASN A 34 -10.34 -0.13 -20.68
CA ASN A 34 -11.08 0.65 -21.69
C ASN A 34 -10.20 1.75 -22.31
N SER A 35 -9.37 2.40 -21.51
CA SER A 35 -8.45 3.44 -21.99
C SER A 35 -7.41 2.89 -22.97
N LEU A 36 -6.96 1.64 -22.79
CA LEU A 36 -6.00 1.01 -23.70
C LEU A 36 -6.67 0.37 -24.92
N GLU A 37 -7.89 -0.12 -24.81
CA GLU A 37 -8.62 -0.69 -25.95
C GLU A 37 -8.93 0.36 -27.03
N THR A 38 -9.08 1.63 -26.64
CA THR A 38 -9.24 2.75 -27.60
C THR A 38 -7.92 3.23 -28.22
N LEU A 39 -6.78 2.64 -27.84
CA LEU A 39 -5.48 3.04 -28.34
C LEU A 39 -5.31 2.62 -29.80
N ASN A 40 -5.26 3.60 -30.69
CA ASN A 40 -4.88 3.41 -32.08
C ASN A 40 -3.41 3.77 -32.25
N LEU A 41 -2.54 2.75 -32.28
CA LEU A 41 -1.17 2.94 -32.73
C LEU A 41 -1.19 3.20 -34.24
N ARG A 42 -0.33 4.11 -34.69
CA ARG A 42 -0.21 4.44 -36.12
C ARG A 42 0.34 3.21 -36.85
N TYR A 43 -0.40 2.68 -37.81
CA TYR A 43 0.03 1.60 -38.70
C TYR A 43 0.11 2.10 -40.14
N PRO A 44 1.00 1.55 -40.98
CA PRO A 44 1.97 0.48 -40.71
C PRO A 44 3.28 0.98 -40.05
N LEU A 45 3.98 0.08 -39.34
CA LEU A 45 5.28 0.34 -38.71
C LEU A 45 6.39 -0.25 -39.60
N GLU A 46 6.77 0.48 -40.65
CA GLU A 46 7.70 -0.05 -41.67
C GLU A 46 9.16 0.29 -41.37
N THR A 47 9.42 1.42 -40.69
CA THR A 47 10.77 1.84 -40.35
C THR A 47 11.09 1.66 -38.87
N PRO A 48 12.37 1.48 -38.51
CA PRO A 48 12.78 1.42 -37.10
C PRO A 48 12.38 2.66 -36.31
N LYS A 49 12.29 3.81 -36.98
CA LYS A 49 11.89 5.08 -36.37
C LYS A 49 10.40 5.09 -36.02
N ASP A 50 9.56 4.52 -36.89
CA ASP A 50 8.12 4.39 -36.62
C ASP A 50 7.86 3.47 -35.43
N VAL A 51 8.68 2.41 -35.28
CA VAL A 51 8.60 1.50 -34.13
C VAL A 51 8.94 2.21 -32.83
N GLU A 52 10.00 3.02 -32.81
CA GLU A 52 10.38 3.78 -31.62
C GLU A 52 9.30 4.82 -31.25
N GLU A 53 8.78 5.54 -32.25
CA GLU A 53 7.70 6.51 -32.05
C GLU A 53 6.42 5.85 -31.52
N ALA A 54 6.07 4.66 -32.03
CA ALA A 54 4.94 3.88 -31.53
C ALA A 54 5.16 3.38 -30.09
N ALA A 55 6.39 3.04 -29.73
CA ALA A 55 6.74 2.65 -28.36
C ALA A 55 6.62 3.83 -27.39
N GLU A 56 7.10 5.02 -27.77
CA GLU A 56 6.92 6.24 -26.98
C GLU A 56 5.44 6.57 -26.76
N ILE A 57 4.64 6.54 -27.84
CA ILE A 57 3.19 6.76 -27.79
C ILE A 57 2.52 5.73 -26.85
N LEU A 58 2.90 4.46 -26.94
CA LEU A 58 2.36 3.41 -26.07
C LEU A 58 2.67 3.69 -24.60
N VAL A 59 3.92 4.04 -24.28
CA VAL A 59 4.35 4.35 -22.91
C VAL A 59 3.58 5.53 -22.34
N ASP A 60 3.42 6.61 -23.11
CA ASP A 60 2.70 7.78 -22.66
C ASP A 60 1.22 7.51 -22.44
N ARG A 61 0.61 6.67 -23.28
CA ARG A 61 -0.79 6.26 -23.14
C ARG A 61 -1.01 5.34 -21.94
N ILE A 62 -0.07 4.44 -21.66
CA ILE A 62 -0.09 3.63 -20.43
C ILE A 62 -0.02 4.54 -19.20
N ARG A 63 0.88 5.52 -19.19
CA ARG A 63 1.01 6.48 -18.08
C ARG A 63 -0.24 7.32 -17.90
N GLU A 64 -0.87 7.75 -18.99
CA GLU A 64 -2.13 8.50 -18.97
C GLU A 64 -3.29 7.63 -18.44
N ALA A 65 -3.47 6.43 -18.97
CA ALA A 65 -4.47 5.48 -18.53
C ALA A 65 -4.32 5.16 -17.03
N GLN A 66 -3.08 4.95 -16.57
CA GLN A 66 -2.77 4.76 -15.14
C GLN A 66 -3.20 5.97 -14.31
N ARG A 67 -2.84 7.20 -14.71
CA ARG A 67 -3.23 8.42 -13.98
C ARG A 67 -4.74 8.55 -13.87
N ASN A 68 -5.47 8.32 -14.96
CA ASN A 68 -6.93 8.40 -14.99
C ASN A 68 -7.59 7.32 -14.12
N ALA A 69 -7.12 6.07 -14.22
CA ALA A 69 -7.62 4.94 -13.43
C ALA A 69 -7.28 5.05 -11.93
N MET A 70 -6.22 5.78 -11.57
CA MET A 70 -5.85 6.07 -10.18
C MET A 70 -6.60 7.28 -9.62
N ALA A 71 -6.95 8.28 -10.44
CA ALA A 71 -7.69 9.46 -10.02
C ALA A 71 -9.16 9.16 -9.68
N SER A 72 -9.74 8.11 -10.26
CA SER A 72 -11.15 7.75 -10.08
C SER A 72 -11.48 7.15 -8.71
N GLN A 73 -10.48 6.77 -7.91
CA GLN A 73 -10.72 6.10 -6.64
C GLN A 73 -10.35 7.01 -5.47
N PRO A 74 -11.35 7.62 -4.78
CA PRO A 74 -11.06 8.17 -3.47
C PRO A 74 -10.48 7.03 -2.65
N ILE A 75 -9.31 7.27 -2.05
CA ILE A 75 -8.73 6.37 -1.07
C ILE A 75 -9.79 6.23 0.00
N LYS A 76 -10.56 5.12 -0.06
CA LYS A 76 -11.40 4.71 1.04
C LYS A 76 -10.38 4.40 2.13
N THR A 77 -10.09 5.42 2.93
CA THR A 77 -9.57 5.21 4.27
C THR A 77 -10.67 4.41 4.93
N SER A 78 -10.60 3.10 4.75
CA SER A 78 -11.40 2.14 5.49
C SER A 78 -10.97 2.36 6.91
N ARG A 79 -11.60 3.35 7.55
CA ARG A 79 -11.54 3.59 8.97
C ARG A 79 -12.23 2.38 9.55
N ARG A 80 -11.47 1.29 9.73
CA ARG A 80 -11.91 0.02 10.30
C ARG A 80 -13.32 -0.32 9.84
N GLY A 81 -13.44 -0.98 8.69
CA GLY A 81 -14.70 -1.61 8.28
C GLY A 81 -15.43 -2.19 9.49
N ASN A 82 -16.72 -1.85 9.62
CA ASN A 82 -17.54 -2.08 10.82
C ASN A 82 -17.33 -3.49 11.39
N LEU A 83 -16.38 -3.61 12.32
CA LEU A 83 -16.03 -4.91 12.89
C LEU A 83 -17.22 -5.35 13.76
N PRO A 84 -17.73 -6.59 13.61
CA PRO A 84 -18.81 -7.06 14.46
C PRO A 84 -18.51 -6.80 15.94
N PHE A 85 -19.52 -6.38 16.70
CA PHE A 85 -19.35 -5.89 18.07
C PHE A 85 -18.56 -6.87 18.94
N HIS A 86 -18.89 -8.17 18.86
CA HIS A 86 -18.24 -9.24 19.62
C HIS A 86 -16.72 -9.35 19.36
N VAL A 87 -16.26 -9.13 18.13
CA VAL A 87 -14.83 -9.15 17.80
C VAL A 87 -14.14 -7.94 18.42
N ARG A 88 -14.80 -6.78 18.38
CA ARG A 88 -14.31 -5.53 18.95
C ARG A 88 -14.11 -5.65 20.46
N GLU A 89 -15.06 -6.28 21.13
CA GLU A 89 -15.01 -6.57 22.56
C GLU A 89 -13.85 -7.51 22.92
N LYS A 90 -13.71 -8.65 22.22
CA LYS A 90 -12.58 -9.58 22.43
C LYS A 90 -11.22 -8.89 22.23
N MET A 91 -11.09 -8.04 21.21
CA MET A 91 -9.88 -7.25 20.98
C MET A 91 -9.59 -6.27 22.13
N GLN A 92 -10.62 -5.63 22.69
CA GLN A 92 -10.47 -4.74 23.83
C GLN A 92 -10.04 -5.51 25.09
N GLN A 93 -10.67 -6.65 25.37
CA GLN A 93 -10.30 -7.52 26.49
C GLN A 93 -8.84 -7.96 26.41
N LYS A 94 -8.39 -8.46 25.25
CA LYS A 94 -6.98 -8.79 25.00
C LYS A 94 -6.05 -7.62 25.31
N ARG A 95 -6.39 -6.40 24.86
CA ARG A 95 -5.58 -5.20 25.13
C ARG A 95 -5.55 -4.83 26.61
N ARG A 96 -6.66 -4.98 27.34
CA ARG A 96 -6.71 -4.75 28.79
C ARG A 96 -5.81 -5.73 29.54
N LEU A 97 -5.90 -7.01 29.22
CA LEU A 97 -5.05 -8.05 29.81
C LEU A 97 -3.57 -7.81 29.51
N HIS A 98 -3.23 -7.41 28.28
CA HIS A 98 -1.86 -7.08 27.94
C HIS A 98 -1.33 -5.86 28.72
N LYS A 99 -2.15 -4.81 28.89
CA LYS A 99 -1.78 -3.66 29.74
C LYS A 99 -1.59 -4.05 31.19
N LEU A 100 -2.46 -4.91 31.73
CA LEU A 100 -2.34 -5.41 33.10
C LEU A 100 -1.05 -6.20 33.26
N TRP A 101 -0.80 -7.14 32.35
CA TRP A 101 0.41 -7.96 32.34
C TRP A 101 1.69 -7.13 32.28
N ILE A 102 1.76 -6.11 31.43
CA ILE A 102 2.90 -5.19 31.37
C ILE A 102 3.10 -4.50 32.72
N ARG A 103 2.02 -4.00 33.34
CA ARG A 103 2.10 -3.29 34.63
C ARG A 103 2.57 -4.21 35.75
N THR A 104 2.08 -5.44 35.82
CA THR A 104 2.41 -6.39 36.89
C THR A 104 3.79 -7.05 36.72
N ARG A 105 4.44 -6.91 35.56
CA ARG A 105 5.80 -7.45 35.31
C ARG A 105 6.93 -6.42 35.42
N LEU A 106 6.60 -5.13 35.46
CA LEU A 106 7.56 -4.02 35.59
C LEU A 106 7.67 -3.51 37.04
N THR A 107 7.03 -4.21 37.98
CA THR A 107 7.16 -4.10 39.44
C THR A 107 7.72 -5.40 39.96
#